data_AF-A0A7Y0FR29-F1
#
_entry.id   AF-A0A7Y0FR29-F1
#
_cell.length_a   1.000
_cell.length_b   1.000
_cell.length_c   1.000
_cell.angle_alpha   90.00
_cell.angle_beta   90.00
_cell.angle_gamma   90.00
#
_symmetry.space_group_name_H-M   'P 1'
#
loop_
_entity.id
_entity.type
_entity.pdbx_description
1 polymer ?
#
loop_
_entity_poly.entity_id
_entity_poly.type
_entity_poly.pdbx_seq_one_letter_code
_entity_poly.pdbx_strand_id
1 'polypeptide(L)'
;MDRLDKDTEAAVPETQNQGTTQESDQIKAANSQKMEDKRAENDEKDKVEDGLLLAIHGAKIKFNAHLGEFKVLTDVPTTQGKLTGTIVEKQIPNFKFYDGFQMISLTEWQDFGTAKVQENYVLLKKSTLPGTGKMPGNIPPETGKIEFITSGQVNEPESVDAKGAPVPETQSDIEYIYYTKGGYYLGGLEKSVKVYLSNQEEYDKAKKDKKWSLINKESGLLKEKEKNILHQKFVEKASTIYGESSAYRSNIGIEEELELEMLAIASVHKINKVAYGISSKQAILFRNTKIGKRNNTKMQLALSAIIRSLTTNEDPSNGATMWDGAEQAAFSIEDDRFSTGKFEIHMNTMGWSISAAHHSAWKKGVERLGASFEAPEEKYTPGKNPNNKYSTMNTIALESRAVYLGTIFWKELKTRKKKPNEKK
;
A
#
# COMPACT_ATOMS: atom_id res chain seq x y z
N MET A 1 -27.84 60.47 -32.31
CA MET A 1 -29.12 59.82 -32.00
C MET A 1 -29.33 58.81 -33.10
N ASP A 2 -29.05 57.53 -32.79
CA ASP A 2 -30.08 56.49 -32.57
C ASP A 2 -30.67 56.03 -33.92
N ARG A 3 -30.89 54.75 -34.25
CA ARG A 3 -30.65 53.42 -33.66
C ARG A 3 -31.26 52.41 -34.69
N LEU A 4 -31.03 51.11 -34.46
CA LEU A 4 -31.75 49.91 -34.98
C LEU A 4 -31.09 49.22 -36.21
N ASP A 5 -30.41 48.07 -36.03
CA ASP A 5 -30.88 46.69 -35.72
C ASP A 5 -31.20 45.93 -37.04
N LYS A 6 -30.83 44.67 -37.30
CA LYS A 6 -30.35 43.55 -36.47
C LYS A 6 -29.77 42.43 -37.36
N ASP A 7 -28.82 41.69 -36.80
CA ASP A 7 -28.22 40.45 -37.30
C ASP A 7 -29.18 39.24 -37.30
N THR A 8 -28.85 38.25 -38.12
CA THR A 8 -29.45 36.91 -38.12
C THR A 8 -28.46 35.92 -37.50
N GLU A 9 -28.89 35.23 -36.44
CA GLU A 9 -28.19 34.18 -35.70
C GLU A 9 -28.00 32.90 -36.54
N ALA A 10 -26.82 32.28 -36.42
CA ALA A 10 -26.62 30.87 -36.70
C ALA A 10 -26.31 30.15 -35.38
N ALA A 11 -27.17 29.20 -35.03
CA ALA A 11 -27.19 28.46 -33.79
C ALA A 11 -25.99 27.50 -33.63
N VAL A 12 -25.37 27.52 -32.45
CA VAL A 12 -24.47 26.48 -31.94
C VAL A 12 -25.24 25.71 -30.86
N PRO A 13 -25.24 24.36 -30.82
CA PRO A 13 -25.95 23.64 -29.78
C PRO A 13 -25.11 23.62 -28.49
N GLU A 14 -25.66 24.22 -27.44
CA GLU A 14 -25.22 24.00 -26.07
C GLU A 14 -25.51 22.55 -25.65
N THR A 15 -24.51 21.85 -25.12
CA THR A 15 -24.75 20.69 -24.24
C THR A 15 -24.07 20.92 -22.91
N GLN A 16 -24.91 21.04 -21.89
CA GLN A 16 -24.59 21.20 -20.47
C GLN A 16 -23.70 20.05 -19.97
N ASN A 17 -22.58 20.39 -19.33
CA ASN A 17 -21.64 19.45 -18.75
C ASN A 17 -21.45 19.72 -17.25
N GLN A 18 -22.54 19.73 -16.48
CA GLN A 18 -22.54 19.95 -15.02
C GLN A 18 -22.68 18.66 -14.18
N GLY A 19 -22.82 17.48 -14.80
CA GLY A 19 -23.09 16.21 -14.09
C GLY A 19 -21.88 15.37 -13.69
N THR A 20 -20.65 15.71 -14.11
CA THR A 20 -19.46 14.85 -13.93
C THR A 20 -18.70 15.08 -12.63
N THR A 21 -18.82 16.27 -12.04
CA THR A 21 -18.08 16.69 -10.84
C THR A 21 -18.58 16.02 -9.56
N GLN A 22 -19.90 15.94 -9.35
CA GLN A 22 -20.47 15.46 -8.09
C GLN A 22 -20.28 13.94 -7.87
N GLU A 23 -20.08 13.15 -8.92
CA GLU A 23 -19.93 11.69 -8.80
C GLU A 23 -18.48 11.23 -8.63
N SER A 24 -17.48 11.92 -9.20
CA SER A 24 -16.07 11.61 -8.95
C SER A 24 -15.69 11.84 -7.49
N ASP A 25 -16.19 12.94 -6.93
CA ASP A 25 -15.96 13.37 -5.56
C ASP A 25 -16.67 12.43 -4.56
N GLN A 26 -17.80 11.82 -4.95
CA GLN A 26 -18.48 10.76 -4.18
C GLN A 26 -17.70 9.45 -4.12
N ILE A 27 -16.95 9.10 -5.18
CA ILE A 27 -16.22 7.83 -5.24
C ILE A 27 -14.96 7.89 -4.38
N LYS A 28 -14.24 9.01 -4.36
CA LYS A 28 -13.05 9.21 -3.50
C LYS A 28 -13.41 9.04 -2.03
N ALA A 29 -14.52 9.65 -1.63
CA ALA A 29 -15.01 9.63 -0.26
C ALA A 29 -15.49 8.25 0.23
N ALA A 30 -16.11 7.45 -0.66
CA ALA A 30 -16.48 6.07 -0.35
C ALA A 30 -15.27 5.13 -0.28
N ASN A 31 -14.16 5.49 -0.92
CA ASN A 31 -12.92 4.73 -0.90
C ASN A 31 -12.15 4.96 0.41
N SER A 32 -12.03 6.22 0.85
CA SER A 32 -11.43 6.60 2.13
C SER A 32 -12.10 5.85 3.30
N GLN A 33 -13.43 5.78 3.33
CA GLN A 33 -14.16 5.03 4.37
C GLN A 33 -13.87 3.53 4.38
N LYS A 34 -13.88 2.90 3.21
CA LYS A 34 -13.66 1.45 3.09
C LYS A 34 -12.21 1.04 3.38
N MET A 35 -11.26 1.99 3.31
CA MET A 35 -9.86 1.77 3.66
C MET A 35 -9.68 1.60 5.17
N GLU A 36 -10.42 2.34 5.99
CA GLU A 36 -10.34 2.26 7.45
C GLU A 36 -10.94 0.95 8.00
N ASP A 37 -12.15 0.59 7.56
CA ASP A 37 -12.82 -0.63 7.99
C ASP A 37 -11.99 -1.90 7.68
N LYS A 38 -11.25 -1.88 6.56
CA LYS A 38 -10.38 -3.00 6.17
C LYS A 38 -8.95 -2.90 6.67
N ARG A 39 -8.48 -1.75 7.17
CA ARG A 39 -7.17 -1.67 7.85
C ARG A 39 -7.21 -2.43 9.17
N ALA A 40 -8.31 -2.30 9.91
CA ALA A 40 -8.53 -3.13 11.11
C ALA A 40 -8.55 -4.63 10.76
N GLU A 41 -9.18 -5.00 9.63
CA GLU A 41 -9.22 -6.39 9.14
C GLU A 41 -7.84 -6.88 8.64
N ASN A 42 -7.07 -6.01 7.97
CA ASN A 42 -5.73 -6.32 7.47
C ASN A 42 -4.69 -6.38 8.59
N ASP A 43 -4.79 -5.55 9.62
CA ASP A 43 -3.93 -5.64 10.81
C ASP A 43 -4.16 -6.97 11.56
N GLU A 44 -5.39 -7.49 11.55
CA GLU A 44 -5.66 -8.85 12.04
C GLU A 44 -5.11 -9.93 11.09
N LYS A 45 -5.29 -9.79 9.77
CA LYS A 45 -4.71 -10.73 8.79
C LYS A 45 -3.19 -10.73 8.78
N ASP A 46 -2.54 -9.59 8.95
CA ASP A 46 -1.09 -9.45 8.96
C ASP A 46 -0.51 -10.03 10.26
N LYS A 47 -1.22 -9.93 11.39
CA LYS A 47 -0.88 -10.69 12.62
C LYS A 47 -1.00 -12.20 12.40
N VAL A 48 -2.01 -12.64 11.65
CA VAL A 48 -2.16 -14.06 11.27
C VAL A 48 -1.03 -14.48 10.33
N GLU A 49 -0.70 -13.70 9.29
CA GLU A 49 0.39 -13.97 8.35
C GLU A 49 1.77 -13.98 9.05
N ASP A 50 2.04 -13.02 9.95
CA ASP A 50 3.27 -12.94 10.75
C ASP A 50 3.40 -14.12 11.73
N GLY A 51 2.27 -14.55 12.31
CA GLY A 51 2.20 -15.77 13.13
C GLY A 51 2.52 -17.06 12.35
N LEU A 52 2.35 -17.06 11.02
CA LEU A 52 2.65 -18.18 10.13
C LEU A 52 4.10 -18.16 9.59
N LEU A 53 4.93 -17.19 9.96
CA LEU A 53 6.34 -17.21 9.61
C LEU A 53 7.05 -18.39 10.28
N LEU A 54 7.87 -19.13 9.52
CA LEU A 54 8.77 -20.16 10.04
C LEU A 54 9.69 -19.60 11.13
N ALA A 55 9.70 -20.23 12.29
CA ALA A 55 10.70 -19.94 13.32
C ALA A 55 12.03 -20.58 12.91
N ILE A 56 13.10 -19.79 12.84
CA ILE A 56 14.43 -20.23 12.42
C ILE A 56 15.48 -19.95 13.50
N HIS A 57 16.68 -20.50 13.33
CA HIS A 57 17.78 -20.30 14.26
C HIS A 57 18.03 -18.80 14.54
N GLY A 58 18.16 -18.43 15.82
CA GLY A 58 18.33 -17.04 16.27
C GLY A 58 17.03 -16.27 16.47
N ALA A 59 15.87 -16.95 16.38
CA ALA A 59 14.59 -16.36 16.76
C ALA A 59 14.58 -15.95 18.24
N LYS A 60 14.03 -14.76 18.54
CA LYS A 60 13.91 -14.29 19.93
C LYS A 60 12.71 -14.94 20.59
N ILE A 61 12.88 -15.37 21.83
CA ILE A 61 11.86 -16.04 22.62
C ILE A 61 11.65 -15.35 23.97
N LYS A 62 10.53 -15.67 24.61
CA LYS A 62 10.29 -15.38 26.02
C LYS A 62 9.71 -16.59 26.75
N PHE A 63 9.95 -16.62 28.05
CA PHE A 63 9.26 -17.47 29.02
C PHE A 63 8.90 -16.59 30.21
N ASN A 64 7.60 -16.32 30.41
CA ASN A 64 7.14 -15.25 31.32
C ASN A 64 7.86 -13.92 31.02
N ALA A 65 8.62 -13.39 31.98
CA ALA A 65 9.41 -12.17 31.83
C ALA A 65 10.85 -12.42 31.28
N HIS A 66 11.29 -13.68 31.20
CA HIS A 66 12.63 -14.05 30.80
C HIS A 66 12.76 -14.03 29.28
N LEU A 67 13.73 -13.28 28.75
CA LEU A 67 14.02 -13.18 27.33
C LEU A 67 15.19 -14.08 26.95
N GLY A 68 15.12 -14.66 25.75
CA GLY A 68 16.17 -15.53 25.25
C GLY A 68 16.20 -15.68 23.75
N GLU A 69 16.97 -16.68 23.32
CA GLU A 69 17.19 -17.03 21.92
C GLU A 69 16.93 -18.52 21.69
N PHE A 70 16.29 -18.81 20.56
CA PHE A 70 16.06 -20.16 20.07
C PHE A 70 17.19 -20.63 19.15
N LYS A 71 17.66 -21.85 19.38
CA LYS A 71 18.72 -22.51 18.63
C LYS A 71 18.22 -23.82 18.04
N VAL A 72 18.33 -23.92 16.72
CA VAL A 72 18.18 -25.18 16.00
C VAL A 72 19.50 -25.93 16.08
N LEU A 73 19.45 -27.17 16.58
CA LEU A 73 20.63 -28.01 16.80
C LEU A 73 20.68 -29.21 15.85
N THR A 74 19.57 -29.53 15.19
CA THR A 74 19.53 -30.55 14.14
C THR A 74 20.04 -30.01 12.81
N ASP A 75 20.66 -30.89 12.02
CA ASP A 75 21.19 -30.57 10.69
C ASP A 75 20.07 -30.65 9.64
N VAL A 76 19.28 -29.59 9.60
CA VAL A 76 18.09 -29.42 8.75
C VAL A 76 18.32 -28.35 7.69
N PRO A 77 17.60 -28.40 6.55
CA PRO A 77 17.62 -27.35 5.54
C PRO A 77 17.47 -25.93 6.11
N THR A 78 18.05 -24.96 5.42
CA THR A 78 18.00 -23.56 5.81
C THR A 78 16.83 -22.82 5.18
N THR A 79 16.33 -21.80 5.88
CA THR A 79 15.43 -20.77 5.36
C THR A 79 16.12 -19.42 5.59
N GLN A 80 16.32 -18.63 4.54
CA GLN A 80 17.08 -17.36 4.59
C GLN A 80 18.46 -17.54 5.25
N GLY A 81 19.23 -18.52 4.78
CA GLY A 81 20.59 -18.78 5.26
C GLY A 81 20.71 -19.34 6.69
N LYS A 82 19.60 -19.55 7.43
CA LYS A 82 19.61 -20.07 8.81
C LYS A 82 18.82 -21.38 8.92
N LEU A 83 19.22 -22.27 9.82
CA LEU A 83 18.56 -23.56 10.04
C LEU A 83 17.08 -23.38 10.42
N THR A 84 16.19 -24.15 9.81
CA THR A 84 14.73 -24.09 10.05
C THR A 84 14.33 -24.84 11.32
N GLY A 85 13.56 -24.19 12.22
CA GLY A 85 13.07 -24.84 13.43
C GLY A 85 11.99 -25.88 13.13
N THR A 86 12.07 -27.03 13.80
CA THR A 86 11.08 -28.11 13.71
C THR A 86 10.70 -28.63 15.09
N ILE A 87 9.64 -29.42 15.19
CA ILE A 87 9.11 -29.94 16.46
C ILE A 87 10.10 -30.81 17.27
N VAL A 88 11.21 -31.26 16.66
CA VAL A 88 12.25 -32.00 17.39
C VAL A 88 13.13 -31.09 18.25
N GLU A 89 13.10 -29.78 18.01
CA GLU A 89 13.82 -28.77 18.80
C GLU A 89 13.09 -28.45 20.10
N LYS A 90 13.09 -29.42 21.02
CA LYS A 90 12.40 -29.37 22.32
C LYS A 90 13.30 -29.75 23.50
N GLN A 91 14.62 -29.68 23.32
CA GLN A 91 15.60 -29.94 24.38
C GLN A 91 16.02 -28.63 25.05
N ILE A 92 16.41 -28.69 26.32
CA ILE A 92 16.88 -27.51 27.07
C ILE A 92 17.98 -26.72 26.32
N PRO A 93 18.98 -27.36 25.67
CA PRO A 93 20.01 -26.66 24.91
C PRO A 93 19.51 -25.85 23.69
N ASN A 94 18.27 -26.07 23.25
CA ASN A 94 17.65 -25.26 22.19
C ASN A 94 17.31 -23.85 22.65
N PHE A 95 17.39 -23.54 23.94
CA PHE A 95 16.97 -22.27 24.51
C PHE A 95 18.07 -21.65 25.35
N LYS A 96 18.42 -20.40 25.06
CA LYS A 96 19.39 -19.62 25.87
C LYS A 96 18.73 -18.35 26.37
N PHE A 97 18.50 -18.26 27.68
CA PHE A 97 17.97 -17.05 28.31
C PHE A 97 19.10 -16.10 28.69
N TYR A 98 18.88 -14.80 28.49
CA TYR A 98 19.93 -13.77 28.62
C TYR A 98 20.25 -13.43 30.08
N ASP A 99 19.29 -13.65 30.99
CA ASP A 99 19.41 -13.38 32.42
C ASP A 99 19.88 -14.59 33.24
N GLY A 100 20.19 -15.71 32.57
CA GLY A 100 20.63 -16.94 33.21
C GLY A 100 19.51 -17.86 33.67
N PHE A 101 18.25 -17.58 33.35
CA PHE A 101 17.13 -18.51 33.57
C PHE A 101 17.36 -19.86 32.88
N GLN A 102 16.99 -20.96 33.55
CA GLN A 102 17.21 -22.32 33.05
C GLN A 102 15.91 -23.12 33.02
N MET A 103 15.65 -23.78 31.89
CA MET A 103 14.55 -24.74 31.79
C MET A 103 14.89 -26.01 32.59
N ILE A 104 13.89 -26.55 33.27
CA ILE A 104 13.96 -27.81 34.03
C ILE A 104 13.26 -28.91 33.24
N SER A 105 12.07 -28.62 32.72
CA SER A 105 11.27 -29.58 31.96
C SER A 105 10.52 -28.89 30.83
N LEU A 106 10.40 -29.59 29.71
CA LEU A 106 9.69 -29.17 28.51
C LEU A 106 8.70 -30.27 28.11
N THR A 107 7.61 -29.88 27.49
CA THR A 107 6.55 -30.79 27.04
C THR A 107 6.57 -30.91 25.50
N GLU A 108 5.41 -30.83 24.86
CA GLU A 108 5.28 -30.90 23.41
C GLU A 108 4.97 -29.52 22.82
N TRP A 109 5.45 -29.31 21.59
CA TRP A 109 5.13 -28.10 20.83
C TRP A 109 3.63 -28.03 20.53
N GLN A 110 3.10 -26.83 20.64
CA GLN A 110 1.73 -26.46 20.29
C GLN A 110 1.75 -25.44 19.16
N ASP A 111 0.68 -25.38 18.37
CA ASP A 111 0.50 -24.40 17.28
C ASP A 111 1.63 -24.39 16.23
N PHE A 112 2.19 -25.57 15.93
CA PHE A 112 3.19 -25.77 14.87
C PHE A 112 2.56 -25.87 13.47
N GLY A 113 3.40 -25.76 12.44
CA GLY A 113 2.96 -25.75 11.04
C GLY A 113 2.71 -27.16 10.49
N THR A 114 1.92 -27.24 9.41
CA THR A 114 1.62 -28.52 8.73
C THR A 114 2.66 -28.91 7.68
N ALA A 115 3.54 -27.99 7.29
CA ALA A 115 4.66 -28.27 6.40
C ALA A 115 5.72 -29.12 7.12
N LYS A 116 6.39 -29.98 6.36
CA LYS A 116 7.44 -30.87 6.88
C LYS A 116 8.78 -30.55 6.27
N VAL A 117 9.82 -30.62 7.09
CA VAL A 117 11.23 -30.57 6.70
C VAL A 117 11.89 -31.83 7.26
N GLN A 118 12.42 -32.67 6.37
CA GLN A 118 12.95 -34.00 6.73
C GLN A 118 11.98 -34.79 7.63
N GLU A 119 10.71 -34.90 7.18
CA GLU A 119 9.61 -35.56 7.89
C GLU A 119 9.10 -34.93 9.20
N ASN A 120 9.77 -33.89 9.72
CA ASN A 120 9.37 -33.21 10.94
C ASN A 120 8.56 -31.94 10.65
N TYR A 121 7.49 -31.72 11.42
CA TYR A 121 6.69 -30.50 11.31
C TYR A 121 7.49 -29.26 11.68
N VAL A 122 7.32 -28.19 10.91
CA VAL A 122 8.01 -26.91 11.12
C VAL A 122 7.42 -26.13 12.28
N LEU A 123 8.27 -25.36 12.97
CA LEU A 123 7.82 -24.39 13.96
C LEU A 123 7.47 -23.06 13.29
N LEU A 124 6.44 -22.43 13.81
CA LEU A 124 5.96 -21.12 13.39
C LEU A 124 6.22 -20.10 14.50
N LYS A 125 6.19 -18.82 14.18
CA LYS A 125 6.26 -17.75 15.18
C LYS A 125 5.16 -17.88 16.25
N LYS A 126 3.98 -18.34 15.87
CA LYS A 126 2.89 -18.60 16.82
C LYS A 126 3.09 -19.87 17.67
N SER A 127 4.06 -20.72 17.36
CA SER A 127 4.27 -21.98 18.08
C SER A 127 4.71 -21.72 19.52
N THR A 128 4.23 -22.55 20.44
CA THR A 128 4.56 -22.43 21.87
C THR A 128 4.99 -23.77 22.46
N LEU A 129 5.87 -23.73 23.46
CA LEU A 129 6.36 -24.92 24.14
C LEU A 129 6.18 -24.78 25.66
N PRO A 130 5.17 -25.44 26.26
CA PRO A 130 4.97 -25.39 27.70
C PRO A 130 6.11 -26.09 28.47
N GLY A 131 6.43 -25.55 29.64
CA GLY A 131 7.48 -26.09 30.49
C GLY A 131 7.57 -25.43 31.86
N THR A 132 8.57 -25.86 32.62
CA THR A 132 8.93 -25.31 33.92
C THR A 132 10.40 -24.93 33.90
N GLY A 133 10.74 -23.75 34.41
CA GLY A 133 12.12 -23.28 34.53
C GLY A 133 12.38 -22.61 35.88
N LYS A 134 13.62 -22.22 36.15
CA LYS A 134 13.98 -21.48 37.36
C LYS A 134 15.20 -20.60 37.13
N MET A 135 15.29 -19.55 37.93
CA MET A 135 16.53 -18.82 38.10
C MET A 135 17.55 -19.64 38.92
N PRO A 136 18.86 -19.50 38.67
CA PRO A 136 19.89 -20.07 39.53
C PRO A 136 19.76 -19.57 40.98
N GLY A 137 19.99 -20.46 41.95
CA GLY A 137 19.85 -20.18 43.38
C GLY A 137 18.59 -20.82 44.01
N ASN A 138 18.20 -20.35 45.19
CA ASN A 138 17.06 -20.92 45.96
C ASN A 138 15.74 -20.20 45.63
N ILE A 139 15.45 -20.02 44.34
CA ILE A 139 14.23 -19.37 43.83
C ILE A 139 13.25 -20.48 43.39
N PRO A 140 11.95 -20.40 43.76
CA PRO A 140 10.95 -21.38 43.33
C PRO A 140 10.86 -21.52 41.80
N PRO A 141 10.59 -22.72 41.26
CA PRO A 141 10.37 -22.91 39.83
C PRO A 141 9.13 -22.17 39.32
N GLU A 142 9.22 -21.67 38.10
CA GLU A 142 8.15 -21.02 37.36
C GLU A 142 7.60 -21.95 36.28
N THR A 143 6.27 -22.03 36.19
CA THR A 143 5.59 -22.73 35.09
C THR A 143 5.08 -21.72 34.08
N GLY A 144 5.20 -22.05 32.79
CA GLY A 144 4.86 -21.15 31.71
C GLY A 144 5.04 -21.82 30.35
N LYS A 145 5.22 -20.99 29.32
CA LYS A 145 5.49 -21.46 27.95
C LYS A 145 6.55 -20.59 27.29
N ILE A 146 7.33 -21.23 26.43
CA ILE A 146 8.21 -20.54 25.51
C ILE A 146 7.34 -20.01 24.37
N GLU A 147 7.47 -18.72 24.07
CA GLU A 147 6.80 -18.05 22.97
C GLU A 147 7.83 -17.31 22.11
N PHE A 148 7.69 -17.37 20.78
CA PHE A 148 8.54 -16.57 19.90
C PHE A 148 8.07 -15.11 19.87
N ILE A 149 8.99 -14.19 20.14
CA ILE A 149 8.82 -12.75 19.94
C ILE A 149 9.10 -12.40 18.48
N THR A 150 10.10 -13.04 17.88
CA THR A 150 10.44 -12.90 16.46
C THR A 150 10.59 -14.29 15.84
N SER A 151 10.35 -14.41 14.54
CA SER A 151 10.57 -15.67 13.81
C SER A 151 12.05 -15.93 13.49
N GLY A 152 12.93 -14.93 13.67
CA GLY A 152 14.33 -14.99 13.26
C GLY A 152 14.56 -14.71 11.76
N GLN A 153 13.49 -14.72 10.96
CA GLN A 153 13.50 -14.29 9.56
C GLN A 153 13.73 -12.78 9.48
N VAL A 154 14.52 -12.37 8.49
CA VAL A 154 14.73 -10.95 8.17
C VAL A 154 13.66 -10.56 7.16
N ASN A 155 12.89 -9.50 7.45
CA ASN A 155 11.93 -8.92 6.51
C ASN A 155 12.63 -7.94 5.56
N GLU A 156 13.76 -8.36 5.00
CA GLU A 156 14.52 -7.68 3.95
C GLU A 156 15.02 -8.79 3.02
N PRO A 157 14.91 -8.66 1.69
CA PRO A 157 15.47 -9.67 0.79
C PRO A 157 16.99 -9.71 0.96
N GLU A 158 17.53 -10.87 1.35
CA GLU A 158 18.98 -11.11 1.25
C GLU A 158 19.39 -10.89 -0.21
N SER A 159 20.36 -10.00 -0.45
CA SER A 159 20.97 -9.87 -1.77
C SER A 159 21.69 -11.18 -2.09
N VAL A 160 21.14 -11.95 -3.03
CA VAL A 160 21.78 -13.19 -3.48
C VAL A 160 22.95 -12.81 -4.37
N ASP A 161 24.17 -13.06 -3.91
CA ASP A 161 25.37 -12.92 -4.73
C ASP A 161 25.41 -14.11 -5.70
N ALA A 162 24.86 -13.91 -6.90
CA ALA A 162 24.81 -14.92 -7.94
C ALA A 162 26.18 -15.10 -8.61
N LYS A 163 27.14 -15.71 -7.89
CA LYS A 163 28.34 -16.25 -8.50
C LYS A 163 28.22 -17.76 -8.68
N GLY A 164 28.01 -18.18 -9.93
CA GLY A 164 28.60 -19.43 -10.42
C GLY A 164 27.66 -20.57 -10.80
N ALA A 165 26.61 -20.34 -11.59
CA ALA A 165 26.13 -21.34 -12.54
C ALA A 165 25.34 -20.66 -13.67
N PRO A 166 25.69 -20.85 -14.96
CA PRO A 166 24.86 -20.36 -16.05
C PRO A 166 23.62 -21.26 -16.13
N VAL A 167 22.50 -20.75 -15.62
CA VAL A 167 21.19 -21.27 -16.01
C VAL A 167 20.97 -20.79 -17.45
N PRO A 168 20.71 -21.68 -18.43
CA PRO A 168 20.35 -21.23 -19.76
C PRO A 168 19.06 -20.40 -19.65
N GLU A 169 19.17 -19.09 -19.89
CA GLU A 169 17.99 -18.29 -20.18
C GLU A 169 17.40 -18.86 -21.46
N THR A 170 16.30 -19.63 -21.36
CA THR A 170 15.47 -19.92 -22.53
C THR A 170 14.83 -18.61 -22.98
N GLN A 171 15.57 -17.85 -23.77
CA GLN A 171 15.13 -16.61 -24.39
C GLN A 171 14.02 -16.93 -25.38
N SER A 172 12.76 -16.80 -24.96
CA SER A 172 11.62 -17.01 -25.85
C SER A 172 11.45 -15.79 -26.75
N ASP A 173 11.44 -15.97 -28.07
CA ASP A 173 11.04 -14.97 -29.06
C ASP A 173 9.51 -14.81 -29.14
N ILE A 174 8.84 -14.85 -27.98
CA ILE A 174 7.41 -14.57 -27.86
C ILE A 174 7.25 -13.05 -27.78
N GLU A 175 6.37 -12.48 -28.61
CA GLU A 175 5.95 -11.09 -28.47
C GLU A 175 5.07 -10.96 -27.21
N TYR A 176 5.49 -10.15 -26.25
CA TYR A 176 4.70 -9.79 -25.07
C TYR A 176 4.12 -8.39 -25.24
N ILE A 177 3.89 -7.66 -24.14
CA ILE A 177 3.46 -6.26 -24.19
C ILE A 177 4.54 -5.35 -23.63
N TYR A 178 4.76 -4.22 -24.30
CA TYR A 178 5.92 -3.37 -24.06
C TYR A 178 5.52 -1.92 -23.77
N TYR A 179 6.11 -1.36 -22.72
CA TYR A 179 5.96 0.03 -22.31
C TYR A 179 7.31 0.70 -22.09
N THR A 180 7.35 2.02 -22.15
CA THR A 180 8.49 2.79 -21.62
C THR A 180 8.34 3.00 -20.11
N LYS A 181 9.44 3.40 -19.44
CA LYS A 181 9.39 3.82 -18.02
C LYS A 181 8.39 4.94 -17.76
N GLY A 182 8.14 5.80 -18.76
CA GLY A 182 7.16 6.89 -18.69
C GLY A 182 5.72 6.46 -19.03
N GLY A 183 5.42 5.17 -19.06
CA GLY A 183 4.07 4.64 -19.31
C GLY A 183 3.62 4.65 -20.76
N TYR A 184 4.49 5.03 -21.71
CA TYR A 184 4.15 5.06 -23.13
C TYR A 184 4.06 3.63 -23.68
N TYR A 185 2.96 3.28 -24.32
CA TYR A 185 2.76 1.99 -24.96
C TYR A 185 3.51 1.90 -26.30
N LEU A 186 4.44 0.94 -26.41
CA LEU A 186 5.25 0.70 -27.60
C LEU A 186 4.55 -0.28 -28.57
N GLY A 187 3.87 -1.29 -28.03
CA GLY A 187 3.15 -2.29 -28.81
C GLY A 187 3.13 -3.66 -28.13
N GLY A 188 2.69 -4.68 -28.88
CA GLY A 188 2.62 -6.06 -28.42
C GLY A 188 1.20 -6.60 -28.18
N LEU A 189 1.12 -7.69 -27.42
CA LEU A 189 -0.13 -8.44 -27.20
C LEU A 189 -0.91 -7.93 -25.97
N GLU A 190 -2.11 -7.38 -26.19
CA GLU A 190 -2.96 -6.80 -25.13
C GLU A 190 -3.43 -7.80 -24.06
N LYS A 191 -3.30 -9.11 -24.26
CA LYS A 191 -3.61 -10.15 -23.26
C LYS A 191 -2.36 -10.87 -22.74
N SER A 192 -1.22 -10.20 -22.82
CA SER A 192 0.05 -10.75 -22.39
C SER A 192 0.08 -11.07 -20.89
N VAL A 193 0.63 -12.24 -20.56
CA VAL A 193 0.90 -12.69 -19.19
C VAL A 193 2.11 -12.00 -18.56
N LYS A 194 2.90 -11.26 -19.35
CA LYS A 194 4.08 -10.52 -18.90
C LYS A 194 4.06 -9.10 -19.47
N VAL A 195 4.48 -8.13 -18.67
CA VAL A 195 4.64 -6.74 -19.10
C VAL A 195 6.13 -6.40 -19.04
N TYR A 196 6.69 -5.96 -20.16
CA TYR A 196 8.11 -5.60 -20.26
C TYR A 196 8.29 -4.09 -20.44
N LEU A 197 9.37 -3.58 -19.87
CA LEU A 197 9.87 -2.25 -20.11
C LEU A 197 10.93 -2.27 -21.22
N SER A 198 10.82 -1.35 -22.15
CA SER A 198 11.78 -1.14 -23.25
C SER A 198 11.84 0.35 -23.60
N ASN A 199 12.76 0.72 -24.49
CA ASN A 199 12.68 1.99 -25.21
C ASN A 199 12.24 1.77 -26.68
N GLN A 200 11.92 2.87 -27.37
CA GLN A 200 11.40 2.86 -28.74
C GLN A 200 12.41 2.25 -29.73
N GLU A 201 13.70 2.59 -29.62
CA GLU A 201 14.75 2.10 -30.51
C GLU A 201 14.95 0.58 -30.38
N GLU A 202 15.04 0.06 -29.16
CA GLU A 202 15.17 -1.37 -28.88
C GLU A 202 13.94 -2.14 -29.34
N TYR A 203 12.74 -1.59 -29.12
CA TYR A 203 11.48 -2.19 -29.56
C TYR A 203 11.37 -2.24 -31.09
N ASP A 204 11.69 -1.15 -31.79
CA ASP A 204 11.63 -1.10 -33.26
C ASP A 204 12.62 -2.07 -33.90
N LYS A 205 13.82 -2.20 -33.30
CA LYS A 205 14.81 -3.19 -33.71
C LYS A 205 14.29 -4.62 -33.51
N ALA A 206 13.79 -4.95 -32.31
CA ALA A 206 13.25 -6.27 -32.01
C ALA A 206 12.07 -6.63 -32.93
N LYS A 207 11.19 -5.66 -33.21
CA LYS A 207 10.05 -5.82 -34.11
C LYS A 207 10.48 -6.03 -35.57
N LYS A 208 11.44 -5.23 -36.06
CA LYS A 208 12.00 -5.36 -37.42
C LYS A 208 12.62 -6.73 -37.63
N ASP A 209 13.41 -7.18 -36.67
CA ASP A 209 14.15 -8.44 -36.74
C ASP A 209 13.30 -9.65 -36.30
N LYS A 210 12.07 -9.41 -35.82
CA LYS A 210 11.18 -10.40 -35.18
C LYS A 210 11.87 -11.19 -34.07
N LYS A 211 12.78 -10.54 -33.35
CA LYS A 211 13.65 -11.14 -32.34
C LYS A 211 13.36 -10.52 -30.96
N TRP A 212 12.28 -10.98 -30.35
CA TRP A 212 11.78 -10.46 -29.07
C TRP A 212 12.68 -10.78 -27.88
N SER A 213 13.51 -11.82 -27.99
CA SER A 213 14.59 -12.12 -27.03
C SER A 213 15.52 -10.93 -26.76
N LEU A 214 15.65 -9.98 -27.69
CA LEU A 214 16.43 -8.75 -27.50
C LEU A 214 15.89 -7.84 -26.40
N ILE A 215 14.59 -7.89 -26.12
CA ILE A 215 13.90 -7.01 -25.15
C ILE A 215 13.13 -7.76 -24.06
N ASN A 216 12.97 -9.09 -24.20
CA ASN A 216 12.38 -9.97 -23.18
C ASN A 216 13.38 -10.28 -22.04
N LYS A 217 14.09 -9.26 -21.55
CA LYS A 217 15.10 -9.38 -20.50
C LYS A 217 14.45 -9.34 -19.13
N GLU A 218 14.96 -10.15 -18.19
CA GLU A 218 14.44 -10.20 -16.83
C GLU A 218 14.49 -8.83 -16.12
N SER A 219 15.52 -8.02 -16.40
CA SER A 219 15.64 -6.65 -15.90
C SER A 219 14.56 -5.68 -16.40
N GLY A 220 13.91 -6.01 -17.52
CA GLY A 220 12.77 -5.26 -18.07
C GLY A 220 11.42 -5.81 -17.64
N LEU A 221 11.35 -6.98 -16.99
CA LEU A 221 10.09 -7.62 -16.62
C LEU A 221 9.47 -6.92 -15.39
N LEU A 222 8.25 -6.40 -15.54
CA LEU A 222 7.53 -5.82 -14.41
C LEU A 222 7.03 -6.89 -13.45
N LYS A 223 7.32 -6.66 -12.17
CA LYS A 223 6.93 -7.55 -11.06
C LYS A 223 6.25 -6.77 -9.95
N GLU A 224 5.34 -7.44 -9.27
CA GLU A 224 4.74 -7.02 -8.01
C GLU A 224 5.02 -8.11 -6.98
N LYS A 225 5.76 -7.79 -5.90
CA LYS A 225 6.18 -8.74 -4.86
C LYS A 225 6.86 -9.98 -5.46
N GLU A 226 7.87 -9.77 -6.30
CA GLU A 226 8.63 -10.79 -7.04
C GLU A 226 7.83 -11.65 -8.05
N LYS A 227 6.54 -11.38 -8.24
CA LYS A 227 5.70 -12.09 -9.22
C LYS A 227 5.43 -11.23 -10.44
N ASN A 228 5.51 -11.83 -11.62
CA ASN A 228 5.17 -11.17 -12.88
C ASN A 228 3.76 -10.57 -12.79
N ILE A 229 3.64 -9.28 -13.09
CA ILE A 229 2.32 -8.65 -13.14
C ILE A 229 1.65 -8.99 -14.47
N LEU A 230 0.42 -9.49 -14.42
CA LEU A 230 -0.41 -9.69 -15.61
C LEU A 230 -0.78 -8.33 -16.19
N HIS A 231 -0.82 -8.20 -17.53
CA HIS A 231 -1.18 -6.94 -18.17
C HIS A 231 -2.56 -6.42 -17.74
N GLN A 232 -3.54 -7.30 -17.58
CA GLN A 232 -4.86 -6.94 -17.07
C GLN A 232 -4.77 -6.27 -15.68
N LYS A 233 -4.04 -6.89 -14.73
CA LYS A 233 -3.88 -6.36 -13.37
C LYS A 233 -3.13 -5.03 -13.36
N PHE A 234 -2.11 -4.91 -14.21
CA PHE A 234 -1.36 -3.66 -14.42
C PHE A 234 -2.28 -2.53 -14.90
N VAL A 235 -3.13 -2.79 -15.90
CA VAL A 235 -4.12 -1.83 -16.42
C VAL A 235 -5.20 -1.50 -15.40
N GLU A 236 -5.69 -2.47 -14.63
CA GLU A 236 -6.67 -2.25 -13.57
C GLU A 236 -6.14 -1.29 -12.50
N LYS A 237 -4.89 -1.48 -12.06
CA LYS A 237 -4.23 -0.57 -11.10
C LYS A 237 -4.02 0.83 -11.69
N ALA A 238 -3.51 0.95 -12.91
CA ALA A 238 -3.36 2.24 -13.57
C ALA A 238 -4.72 2.96 -13.72
N SER A 239 -5.77 2.25 -14.13
CA SER A 239 -7.11 2.83 -14.27
C SER A 239 -7.68 3.34 -12.95
N THR A 240 -7.35 2.66 -11.85
CA THR A 240 -7.75 3.05 -10.50
C THR A 240 -7.07 4.34 -10.09
N ILE A 241 -5.74 4.43 -10.24
CA ILE A 241 -4.96 5.66 -9.98
C ILE A 241 -5.51 6.83 -10.80
N TYR A 242 -5.81 6.59 -12.08
CA TYR A 242 -6.41 7.60 -12.95
C TYR A 242 -7.78 8.07 -12.47
N GLY A 243 -8.61 7.16 -11.96
CA GLY A 243 -9.95 7.48 -11.48
C GLY A 243 -9.98 8.21 -10.13
N GLU A 244 -8.93 8.07 -9.33
CA GLU A 244 -8.81 8.69 -8.00
C GLU A 244 -8.04 10.02 -8.01
N SER A 245 -7.30 10.31 -9.07
CA SER A 245 -6.54 11.55 -9.20
C SER A 245 -7.41 12.72 -9.69
N SER A 246 -6.80 13.87 -9.86
CA SER A 246 -7.41 15.09 -10.41
C SER A 246 -7.48 15.09 -11.95
N ALA A 247 -7.11 13.98 -12.60
CA ALA A 247 -7.02 13.90 -14.06
C ALA A 247 -8.34 14.17 -14.82
N TYR A 248 -9.48 13.96 -14.15
CA TYR A 248 -10.81 14.17 -14.71
C TYR A 248 -11.14 15.65 -15.00
N ARG A 249 -10.41 16.59 -14.38
CA ARG A 249 -10.62 18.02 -14.58
C ARG A 249 -9.96 18.52 -15.86
N SER A 250 -10.72 19.23 -16.68
CA SER A 250 -10.24 19.73 -17.99
C SER A 250 -9.13 20.77 -17.86
N ASN A 251 -9.11 21.55 -16.78
CA ASN A 251 -8.13 22.60 -16.52
C ASN A 251 -6.83 22.11 -15.86
N ILE A 252 -6.75 20.82 -15.54
CA ILE A 252 -5.50 20.17 -15.13
C ILE A 252 -4.82 19.64 -16.39
N GLY A 253 -3.53 19.94 -16.58
CA GLY A 253 -2.76 19.52 -17.74
C GLY A 253 -2.14 18.13 -17.60
N ILE A 254 -1.23 17.80 -18.52
CA ILE A 254 -0.17 16.82 -18.28
C ILE A 254 0.97 17.63 -17.68
N GLU A 255 1.15 17.53 -16.38
CA GLU A 255 2.04 18.39 -15.59
C GLU A 255 2.59 17.62 -14.39
N GLU A 256 3.74 18.08 -13.87
CA GLU A 256 4.46 17.43 -12.77
C GLU A 256 3.58 17.23 -11.53
N GLU A 257 2.71 18.18 -11.20
CA GLU A 257 1.85 18.08 -10.02
C GLU A 257 0.85 16.91 -10.12
N LEU A 258 0.29 16.67 -11.32
CA LEU A 258 -0.57 15.51 -11.59
C LEU A 258 0.23 14.20 -11.58
N GLU A 259 1.46 14.22 -12.08
CA GLU A 259 2.36 13.05 -12.03
C GLU A 259 2.66 12.64 -10.58
N LEU A 260 2.97 13.62 -9.73
CA LEU A 260 3.24 13.41 -8.32
C LEU A 260 1.99 12.96 -7.55
N GLU A 261 0.82 13.54 -7.84
CA GLU A 261 -0.46 13.09 -7.28
C GLU A 261 -0.71 11.61 -7.59
N MET A 262 -0.60 11.21 -8.87
CA MET A 262 -0.82 9.83 -9.29
C MET A 262 0.21 8.86 -8.71
N LEU A 263 1.48 9.26 -8.62
CA LEU A 263 2.51 8.45 -8.02
C LEU A 263 2.31 8.31 -6.51
N ALA A 264 1.93 9.37 -5.81
CA ALA A 264 1.62 9.31 -4.39
C ALA A 264 0.44 8.37 -4.13
N ILE A 265 -0.64 8.44 -4.93
CA ILE A 265 -1.76 7.49 -4.89
C ILE A 265 -1.24 6.05 -5.12
N ALA A 266 -0.39 5.83 -6.14
CA ALA A 266 0.20 4.51 -6.41
C ALA A 266 1.03 3.98 -5.24
N SER A 267 1.81 4.83 -4.56
CA SER A 267 2.58 4.46 -3.37
C SER A 267 1.68 4.05 -2.20
N VAL A 268 0.58 4.77 -1.97
CA VAL A 268 -0.37 4.36 -0.93
C VAL A 268 -1.08 3.05 -1.30
N HIS A 269 -1.41 2.82 -2.58
CA HIS A 269 -1.93 1.52 -3.06
C HIS A 269 -0.94 0.37 -2.94
N LYS A 270 0.37 0.62 -2.99
CA LYS A 270 1.40 -0.43 -2.79
C LYS A 270 1.34 -1.01 -1.38
N ILE A 271 1.04 -0.15 -0.40
CA ILE A 271 0.92 -0.51 1.01
C ILE A 271 -0.43 -1.18 1.30
N ASN A 272 -1.51 -0.68 0.69
CA ASN A 272 -2.86 -1.17 0.95
C ASN A 272 -3.25 -2.31 -0.01
N LYS A 273 -3.67 -3.47 0.54
CA LYS A 273 -3.98 -4.69 -0.25
C LYS A 273 -5.22 -4.58 -1.17
N VAL A 274 -5.91 -3.42 -1.23
CA VAL A 274 -7.15 -3.24 -2.02
C VAL A 274 -7.11 -1.95 -2.84
N ALA A 275 -7.32 -2.06 -4.14
CA ALA A 275 -7.50 -0.93 -5.05
C ALA A 275 -8.98 -0.54 -5.10
N TYR A 276 -9.31 0.64 -4.58
CA TYR A 276 -10.67 1.18 -4.57
C TYR A 276 -10.90 2.10 -5.78
N GLY A 277 -12.14 2.41 -6.17
CA GLY A 277 -12.37 3.26 -7.35
C GLY A 277 -12.19 2.57 -8.73
N ILE A 278 -11.92 1.26 -8.76
CA ILE A 278 -11.88 0.48 -10.01
C ILE A 278 -13.17 0.60 -10.81
N SER A 279 -14.33 0.75 -10.15
CA SER A 279 -15.65 0.93 -10.76
C SER A 279 -15.99 2.38 -11.09
N SER A 280 -15.07 3.33 -10.88
CA SER A 280 -15.34 4.74 -11.20
C SER A 280 -15.54 4.94 -12.71
N LYS A 281 -16.35 5.93 -13.09
CA LYS A 281 -16.56 6.28 -14.51
C LYS A 281 -15.24 6.53 -15.24
N GLN A 282 -14.27 7.12 -14.54
CA GLN A 282 -12.95 7.42 -15.11
C GLN A 282 -12.04 6.19 -15.23
N ALA A 283 -12.07 5.28 -14.25
CA ALA A 283 -11.37 4.01 -14.37
C ALA A 283 -11.98 3.14 -15.48
N ILE A 284 -13.31 3.16 -15.63
CA ILE A 284 -14.02 2.50 -16.74
C ILE A 284 -13.63 3.15 -18.08
N LEU A 285 -13.65 4.48 -18.17
CA LEU A 285 -13.21 5.22 -19.36
C LEU A 285 -11.77 4.84 -19.75
N PHE A 286 -10.86 4.78 -18.78
CA PHE A 286 -9.48 4.36 -19.00
C PHE A 286 -9.41 2.97 -19.63
N ARG A 287 -10.13 1.98 -19.07
CA ARG A 287 -10.11 0.60 -19.55
C ARG A 287 -10.79 0.44 -20.91
N ASN A 288 -11.83 1.22 -21.17
CA ASN A 288 -12.51 1.27 -22.47
C ASN A 288 -11.70 2.03 -23.54
N THR A 289 -10.75 2.86 -23.14
CA THR A 289 -9.85 3.54 -24.07
C THR A 289 -8.85 2.54 -24.64
N LYS A 290 -8.78 2.47 -25.97
CA LYS A 290 -7.81 1.63 -26.69
C LYS A 290 -6.40 1.95 -26.20
N ILE A 291 -5.59 0.91 -25.99
CA ILE A 291 -4.27 1.03 -25.35
C ILE A 291 -3.37 2.09 -25.98
N GLY A 292 -3.24 2.12 -27.32
CA GLY A 292 -2.41 3.11 -28.02
C GLY A 292 -2.98 4.53 -27.99
N LYS A 293 -4.27 4.71 -27.66
CA LYS A 293 -4.91 6.03 -27.47
C LYS A 293 -4.68 6.61 -26.07
N ARG A 294 -4.06 5.84 -25.17
CA ARG A 294 -3.65 6.33 -23.83
C ARG A 294 -2.35 7.14 -23.90
N ASN A 295 -1.53 6.92 -24.92
CA ASN A 295 -0.27 7.65 -25.15
C ASN A 295 -0.53 9.15 -25.30
N ASN A 296 0.36 9.97 -24.75
CA ASN A 296 0.29 11.44 -24.75
C ASN A 296 -0.99 11.99 -24.10
N THR A 297 -1.61 11.22 -23.20
CA THR A 297 -2.74 11.66 -22.39
C THR A 297 -2.41 11.52 -20.90
N LYS A 298 -3.25 12.06 -20.04
CA LYS A 298 -3.17 11.85 -18.58
C LYS A 298 -3.26 10.36 -18.18
N MET A 299 -3.80 9.49 -19.03
CA MET A 299 -3.81 8.03 -18.78
C MET A 299 -2.40 7.45 -18.82
N GLN A 300 -1.50 8.02 -19.62
CA GLN A 300 -0.09 7.63 -19.64
C GLN A 300 0.58 7.91 -18.29
N LEU A 301 0.24 9.02 -17.62
CA LEU A 301 0.78 9.35 -16.31
C LEU A 301 0.41 8.31 -15.25
N ALA A 302 -0.81 7.78 -15.31
CA ALA A 302 -1.25 6.71 -14.41
C ALA A 302 -0.49 5.39 -14.67
N LEU A 303 -0.16 5.08 -15.93
CA LEU A 303 0.72 3.95 -16.27
C LEU A 303 2.15 4.19 -15.75
N SER A 304 2.67 5.39 -15.92
CA SER A 304 3.98 5.81 -15.39
C SER A 304 4.03 5.67 -13.86
N ALA A 305 2.99 6.10 -13.15
CA ALA A 305 2.89 6.04 -11.70
C ALA A 305 3.00 4.60 -11.18
N ILE A 306 2.25 3.65 -11.77
CA ILE A 306 2.35 2.25 -11.35
C ILE A 306 3.71 1.63 -11.74
N ILE A 307 4.28 1.98 -12.91
CA ILE A 307 5.62 1.52 -13.29
C ILE A 307 6.66 1.99 -12.28
N ARG A 308 6.67 3.28 -11.94
CA ARG A 308 7.59 3.88 -10.95
C ARG A 308 7.42 3.20 -9.59
N SER A 309 6.19 3.09 -9.09
CA SER A 309 5.89 2.42 -7.82
C SER A 309 6.41 0.96 -7.74
N LEU A 310 6.43 0.24 -8.86
CA LEU A 310 6.93 -1.14 -8.94
C LEU A 310 8.44 -1.25 -9.15
N THR A 311 9.08 -0.24 -9.73
CA THR A 311 10.48 -0.32 -10.20
C THR A 311 11.45 0.58 -9.45
N THR A 312 10.94 1.47 -8.59
CA THR A 312 11.75 2.38 -7.78
C THR A 312 11.31 2.36 -6.32
N ASN A 313 12.13 2.99 -5.47
CA ASN A 313 11.81 3.24 -4.06
C ASN A 313 11.21 4.65 -3.85
N GLU A 314 10.72 5.27 -4.92
CA GLU A 314 10.17 6.61 -4.87
C GLU A 314 8.82 6.61 -4.16
N ASP A 315 8.65 7.51 -3.18
CA ASP A 315 7.39 7.67 -2.45
C ASP A 315 7.10 9.17 -2.19
N PRO A 316 6.50 9.88 -3.16
CA PRO A 316 6.12 11.28 -2.97
C PRO A 316 5.00 11.46 -1.96
N SER A 317 4.33 10.39 -1.50
CA SER A 317 3.35 10.46 -0.42
C SER A 317 3.99 10.65 0.97
N ASN A 318 5.33 10.54 1.07
CA ASN A 318 6.10 10.65 2.30
C ASN A 318 5.64 9.66 3.40
N GLY A 319 5.44 8.40 3.00
CA GLY A 319 5.03 7.32 3.91
C GLY A 319 3.58 7.40 4.36
N ALA A 320 2.73 8.12 3.62
CA ALA A 320 1.30 8.18 3.88
C ALA A 320 0.65 6.80 3.77
N THR A 321 -0.41 6.60 4.53
CA THR A 321 -1.18 5.35 4.54
C THR A 321 -2.56 5.52 3.94
N MET A 322 -3.01 6.77 3.73
CA MET A 322 -4.30 7.11 3.15
C MET A 322 -4.22 8.49 2.49
N TRP A 323 -5.25 8.86 1.76
CA TRP A 323 -5.39 10.17 1.14
C TRP A 323 -6.87 10.56 1.12
N ASP A 324 -7.13 11.85 0.97
CA ASP A 324 -8.45 12.41 0.75
C ASP A 324 -8.42 13.39 -0.41
N GLY A 325 -9.52 13.45 -1.17
CA GLY A 325 -9.69 14.41 -2.23
C GLY A 325 -10.31 15.73 -1.76
N ALA A 326 -10.59 16.59 -2.74
CA ALA A 326 -11.14 17.93 -2.53
C ALA A 326 -12.49 17.94 -1.81
N GLU A 327 -13.23 16.83 -1.85
CA GLU A 327 -14.50 16.67 -1.16
C GLU A 327 -14.40 16.81 0.36
N GLN A 328 -13.28 16.43 0.97
CA GLN A 328 -13.07 16.61 2.41
C GLN A 328 -12.75 18.07 2.76
N ALA A 329 -12.37 18.89 1.79
CA ALA A 329 -11.99 20.28 2.03
C ALA A 329 -13.18 21.23 2.22
N ALA A 330 -14.40 20.79 1.93
CA ALA A 330 -15.59 21.63 1.90
C ALA A 330 -16.25 21.89 3.27
N PHE A 331 -15.70 21.35 4.36
CA PHE A 331 -16.32 21.42 5.69
C PHE A 331 -15.56 22.34 6.63
N SER A 332 -16.29 23.22 7.31
CA SER A 332 -15.73 24.18 8.26
C SER A 332 -15.51 23.57 9.65
N ILE A 333 -14.77 24.28 10.50
CA ILE A 333 -14.50 23.83 11.88
C ILE A 333 -15.76 23.60 12.70
N GLU A 334 -16.86 24.29 12.40
CA GLU A 334 -18.16 24.17 13.10
C GLU A 334 -18.98 22.95 12.67
N ASP A 335 -18.61 22.26 11.59
CA ASP A 335 -19.36 21.09 11.11
C ASP A 335 -18.96 19.84 11.89
N ASP A 336 -19.84 19.34 12.77
CA ASP A 336 -19.58 18.16 13.59
C ASP A 336 -20.25 16.87 13.09
N ARG A 337 -20.76 16.87 11.85
CA ARG A 337 -21.36 15.66 11.26
C ARG A 337 -20.26 14.63 10.99
N PHE A 338 -20.45 13.40 11.44
CA PHE A 338 -19.52 12.31 11.12
C PHE A 338 -19.64 11.82 9.67
N SER A 339 -20.75 12.10 9.00
CA SER A 339 -20.99 11.66 7.63
C SER A 339 -21.97 12.58 6.90
N THR A 340 -21.83 12.65 5.58
CA THR A 340 -22.81 13.26 4.67
C THR A 340 -23.94 12.30 4.27
N GLY A 341 -23.91 11.06 4.77
CA GLY A 341 -24.73 9.94 4.28
C GLY A 341 -24.19 9.28 3.01
N LYS A 342 -23.25 9.94 2.31
CA LYS A 342 -22.53 9.38 1.15
C LYS A 342 -21.12 8.93 1.51
N PHE A 343 -20.49 9.62 2.46
CA PHE A 343 -19.13 9.36 2.92
C PHE A 343 -18.90 9.89 4.33
N GLU A 344 -17.83 9.42 4.98
CA GLU A 344 -17.41 9.91 6.29
C GLU A 344 -16.61 11.20 6.20
N ILE A 345 -16.85 12.12 7.12
CA ILE A 345 -16.14 13.39 7.21
C ILE A 345 -14.94 13.17 8.13
N HIS A 346 -13.75 13.05 7.53
CA HIS A 346 -12.55 12.55 8.20
C HIS A 346 -12.05 13.44 9.33
N MET A 347 -12.21 14.76 9.20
CA MET A 347 -11.91 15.68 10.30
C MET A 347 -12.75 15.42 11.55
N ASN A 348 -13.93 14.80 11.40
CA ASN A 348 -14.82 14.49 12.51
C ASN A 348 -14.69 13.04 12.97
N THR A 349 -14.40 12.10 12.07
CA THR A 349 -14.30 10.66 12.41
C THR A 349 -12.91 10.29 12.95
N MET A 350 -11.86 10.90 12.40
CA MET A 350 -10.47 10.64 12.78
C MET A 350 -9.78 11.81 13.48
N GLY A 351 -10.18 13.05 13.13
CA GLY A 351 -9.46 14.25 13.54
C GLY A 351 -8.11 14.36 12.83
N TRP A 352 -7.74 15.58 12.46
CA TRP A 352 -6.53 15.82 11.67
C TRP A 352 -5.72 17.02 12.15
N SER A 353 -4.45 17.02 11.74
CA SER A 353 -3.54 18.15 11.83
C SER A 353 -2.82 18.30 10.48
N ILE A 354 -2.96 19.46 9.87
CA ILE A 354 -2.41 19.84 8.58
C ILE A 354 -1.30 20.87 8.83
N SER A 355 -0.13 20.68 8.22
CA SER A 355 0.90 21.72 8.29
C SER A 355 0.47 22.96 7.52
N ALA A 356 0.86 24.16 7.93
CA ALA A 356 0.51 25.40 7.22
C ALA A 356 0.88 25.36 5.72
N ALA A 357 2.01 24.74 5.39
CA ALA A 357 2.44 24.55 4.00
C ALA A 357 1.47 23.63 3.22
N HIS A 358 1.08 22.50 3.81
CA HIS A 358 0.12 21.57 3.20
C HIS A 358 -1.28 22.18 3.11
N HIS A 359 -1.71 22.93 4.11
CA HIS A 359 -3.02 23.59 4.12
C HIS A 359 -3.14 24.60 2.97
N SER A 360 -2.13 25.47 2.83
CA SER A 360 -2.05 26.44 1.72
C SER A 360 -1.98 25.75 0.35
N ALA A 361 -1.19 24.68 0.23
CA ALA A 361 -1.10 23.89 -1.01
C ALA A 361 -2.45 23.23 -1.35
N TRP A 362 -3.13 22.67 -0.35
CA TRP A 362 -4.39 21.95 -0.56
C TRP A 362 -5.50 22.92 -0.93
N LYS A 363 -5.56 24.08 -0.27
CA LYS A 363 -6.46 25.18 -0.64
C LYS A 363 -6.28 25.58 -2.10
N LYS A 364 -5.05 25.89 -2.51
CA LYS A 364 -4.73 26.26 -3.89
C LYS A 364 -5.15 25.16 -4.88
N GLY A 365 -4.89 23.90 -4.56
CA GLY A 365 -5.26 22.76 -5.38
C GLY A 365 -6.77 22.58 -5.51
N VAL A 366 -7.50 22.59 -4.38
CA VAL A 366 -8.96 22.46 -4.32
C VAL A 366 -9.66 23.58 -5.08
N GLU A 367 -9.24 24.83 -4.87
CA GLU A 367 -9.78 25.99 -5.60
C GLU A 367 -9.48 25.89 -7.09
N ARG A 368 -8.29 25.40 -7.47
CA ARG A 368 -7.95 25.12 -8.86
C ARG A 368 -8.87 24.06 -9.47
N LEU A 369 -9.35 23.06 -8.72
CA LEU A 369 -10.35 22.11 -9.21
C LEU A 369 -11.77 22.70 -9.27
N GLY A 370 -11.98 23.95 -8.83
CA GLY A 370 -13.27 24.62 -8.78
C GLY A 370 -14.13 24.22 -7.59
N ALA A 371 -13.53 23.69 -6.53
CA ALA A 371 -14.21 23.32 -5.29
C ALA A 371 -13.98 24.35 -4.17
N SER A 372 -14.87 24.39 -3.19
CA SER A 372 -14.77 25.25 -2.01
C SER A 372 -13.79 24.68 -0.98
N PHE A 373 -13.06 25.56 -0.31
CA PHE A 373 -12.13 25.19 0.74
C PHE A 373 -12.48 25.90 2.06
N GLU A 374 -12.98 25.13 3.01
CA GLU A 374 -13.35 25.55 4.37
C GLU A 374 -12.61 24.73 5.45
N ALA A 375 -11.82 23.73 5.04
CA ALA A 375 -11.14 22.82 5.95
C ALA A 375 -10.22 23.54 6.95
N PRO A 376 -10.37 23.27 8.26
CA PRO A 376 -9.46 23.82 9.26
C PRO A 376 -8.09 23.12 9.22
N GLU A 377 -7.03 23.86 9.56
CA GLU A 377 -5.68 23.28 9.72
C GLU A 377 -5.66 22.18 10.78
N GLU A 378 -6.39 22.37 11.87
CA GLU A 378 -6.48 21.40 12.96
C GLU A 378 -7.94 21.21 13.36
N LYS A 379 -8.35 19.95 13.50
CA LYS A 379 -9.64 19.60 14.10
C LYS A 379 -9.54 18.32 14.90
N TYR A 380 -9.91 18.39 16.17
CA TYR A 380 -10.15 17.23 17.01
C TYR A 380 -11.53 16.66 16.71
N THR A 381 -11.69 15.35 16.81
CA THR A 381 -13.01 14.72 16.71
C THR A 381 -13.99 15.33 17.74
N PRO A 382 -15.20 15.73 17.32
CA PRO A 382 -16.14 16.48 18.17
C PRO A 382 -16.81 15.61 19.25
N GLY A 383 -16.80 14.29 19.06
CA GLY A 383 -17.53 13.36 19.90
C GLY A 383 -17.16 11.91 19.64
N LYS A 384 -17.82 10.99 20.34
CA LYS A 384 -17.81 9.57 19.98
C LYS A 384 -18.87 9.35 18.91
N ASN A 385 -18.47 8.89 17.73
CA ASN A 385 -19.44 8.47 16.72
C ASN A 385 -20.22 7.24 17.26
N PRO A 386 -21.54 7.32 17.42
CA PRO A 386 -22.34 6.22 17.96
C PRO A 386 -22.31 4.97 17.07
N ASN A 387 -22.04 5.13 15.77
CA ASN A 387 -22.05 4.06 14.78
C ASN A 387 -20.66 3.51 14.45
N ASN A 388 -19.59 4.11 14.98
CA ASN A 388 -18.22 3.68 14.73
C ASN A 388 -17.50 3.45 16.08
N LYS A 389 -17.32 2.18 16.45
CA LYS A 389 -16.70 1.78 17.73
C LYS A 389 -15.23 2.22 17.87
N TYR A 390 -14.59 2.62 16.78
CA TYR A 390 -13.20 3.08 16.76
C TYR A 390 -13.06 4.62 16.84
N SER A 391 -14.18 5.34 16.78
CA SER A 391 -14.20 6.79 16.97
C SER A 391 -13.80 7.13 18.41
N THR A 392 -12.70 7.86 18.54
CA THR A 392 -12.17 8.31 19.83
C THR A 392 -12.40 9.80 19.96
N MET A 393 -13.16 10.21 20.98
CA MET A 393 -13.54 11.61 21.22
C MET A 393 -12.32 12.49 21.55
N ASN A 394 -12.34 13.74 21.08
CA ASN A 394 -11.30 14.74 21.38
C ASN A 394 -9.90 14.28 20.99
N THR A 395 -9.77 13.65 19.83
CA THR A 395 -8.47 13.19 19.34
C THR A 395 -8.18 13.59 17.91
N ILE A 396 -6.90 13.56 17.56
CA ILE A 396 -6.37 13.63 16.20
C ILE A 396 -5.66 12.30 15.90
N ALA A 397 -6.02 11.67 14.79
CA ALA A 397 -5.38 10.47 14.29
C ALA A 397 -4.61 10.69 12.99
N LEU A 398 -4.85 11.81 12.28
CA LEU A 398 -4.25 12.07 10.98
C LEU A 398 -3.26 13.23 11.01
N GLU A 399 -2.10 13.02 10.39
CA GLU A 399 -1.14 14.07 10.09
C GLU A 399 -0.88 14.14 8.58
N SER A 400 -0.96 15.34 8.03
CA SER A 400 -0.63 15.57 6.61
C SER A 400 0.84 15.24 6.30
N ARG A 401 1.10 14.59 5.17
CA ARG A 401 2.43 14.15 4.72
C ARG A 401 2.84 14.69 3.36
N ALA A 402 1.87 14.87 2.48
CA ALA A 402 2.06 15.48 1.17
C ALA A 402 0.72 16.04 0.68
N VAL A 403 0.78 16.95 -0.28
CA VAL A 403 -0.37 17.50 -0.98
C VAL A 403 0.01 17.70 -2.44
N TYR A 404 -0.85 17.25 -3.34
CA TYR A 404 -0.73 17.48 -4.78
C TYR A 404 -2.12 17.74 -5.35
N LEU A 405 -2.29 18.89 -6.01
CA LEU A 405 -3.61 19.33 -6.49
C LEU A 405 -4.65 19.27 -5.35
N GLY A 406 -5.85 18.76 -5.64
CA GLY A 406 -6.91 18.63 -4.64
C GLY A 406 -6.77 17.45 -3.69
N THR A 407 -5.64 16.74 -3.69
CA THR A 407 -5.45 15.52 -2.90
C THR A 407 -4.43 15.74 -1.78
N ILE A 408 -4.84 15.42 -0.55
CA ILE A 408 -4.00 15.43 0.64
C ILE A 408 -3.71 14.01 1.09
N PHE A 409 -2.47 13.75 1.49
CA PHE A 409 -2.00 12.42 1.91
C PHE A 409 -1.74 12.41 3.41
N TRP A 410 -2.24 11.40 4.12
CA TRP A 410 -2.18 11.33 5.57
C TRP A 410 -1.35 10.16 6.08
N LYS A 411 -0.68 10.39 7.19
CA LYS A 411 -0.20 9.33 8.07
C LYS A 411 -1.18 9.16 9.23
N GLU A 412 -1.70 7.94 9.37
CA GLU A 412 -2.38 7.57 10.60
C GLU A 412 -1.38 7.40 11.75
N LEU A 413 -1.67 8.04 12.87
CA LEU A 413 -0.86 7.99 14.08
C LEU A 413 -1.11 6.70 14.85
N LYS A 414 -0.02 6.02 15.23
CA LYS A 414 -0.06 4.85 16.12
C LYS A 414 -0.70 5.18 17.47
N THR A 415 -0.49 6.41 17.95
CA THR A 415 -1.09 6.94 19.16
C THR A 415 -1.77 8.25 18.83
N ARG A 416 -3.10 8.30 19.01
CA ARG A 416 -3.89 9.51 18.74
C ARG A 416 -3.50 10.63 19.70
N LYS A 417 -3.35 11.86 19.18
CA LYS A 417 -3.11 13.05 20.00
C LYS A 417 -4.41 13.42 20.69
N LYS A 418 -4.38 13.62 22.01
CA LYS A 418 -5.56 14.06 22.77
C LYS A 418 -5.64 15.58 22.76
N LYS A 419 -6.86 16.12 22.71
CA LYS A 419 -7.10 17.55 22.92
C LYS A 419 -6.48 17.96 24.27
N PRO A 420 -5.65 19.02 24.31
CA PRO A 420 -5.13 19.53 25.57
C PRO A 420 -6.30 19.85 26.52
N ASN A 421 -6.18 19.48 27.80
CA ASN A 421 -7.15 19.91 28.79
C ASN A 421 -7.08 21.43 28.90
N GLU A 422 -8.09 22.13 28.39
CA GLU A 422 -8.32 23.52 28.73
C GLU A 422 -8.53 23.57 30.24
N LYS A 423 -7.51 24.05 30.97
CA LYS A 423 -7.69 24.44 32.38
C LYS A 423 -8.69 25.59 32.36
N LYS A 424 -9.93 25.29 32.75
CA LYS A 424 -10.96 26.31 33.02
C LYS A 424 -10.51 27.23 34.14
#